data_AF-A0A096B0Z6-F1
#
_entry.id   AF-A0A096B0Z6-F1
#
_cell.length_a   1.000
_cell.length_b   1.000
_cell.length_c   1.000
_cell.angle_alpha   90.00
_cell.angle_beta   90.00
_cell.angle_gamma   90.00
#
_symmetry.space_group_name_H-M   'P 1'
#
loop_
_entity.id
_entity.type
_entity.pdbx_description
1 polymer ?
#
loop_
_entity_poly.entity_id
_entity_poly.type
_entity_poly.pdbx_seq_one_letter_code
_entity_poly.pdbx_strand_id
1 'polypeptide(L)'
;MVAVLVAAILDGVIGLILANIPALEMPFQYEVFVSVLVLVWYIMTELGSIVENIGALGAPVPAWLRKAIAALESTVDGAGDKLGGGQDDAH
;
A
#
# COMPACT_ATOMS: atom_id res chain seq x y z
N MET A 1 8.75 -3.21 10.86
CA MET A 1 8.46 -2.36 12.05
C MET A 1 8.98 -0.92 11.94
N VAL A 2 10.27 -0.68 11.70
CA VAL A 2 10.84 0.69 11.62
C VAL A 2 10.13 1.56 10.58
N ALA A 3 9.87 1.04 9.38
CA ALA A 3 9.17 1.78 8.32
C ALA A 3 7.76 2.25 8.74
N VAL A 4 7.02 1.42 9.48
CA VAL A 4 5.66 1.73 9.97
C VAL A 4 5.73 2.86 11.00
N LEU A 5 6.70 2.84 11.91
CA LEU A 5 6.89 3.90 12.90
C LEU A 5 7.29 5.24 12.23
N VAL A 6 8.19 5.20 11.26
CA VAL A 6 8.58 6.40 10.50
C VAL A 6 7.38 6.99 9.76
N ALA A 7 6.56 6.15 9.13
CA ALA A 7 5.34 6.59 8.46
C ALA A 7 4.31 7.20 9.42
N ALA A 8 4.14 6.62 10.61
CA ALA A 8 3.23 7.18 11.63
C ALA A 8 3.71 8.54 12.16
N ILE A 9 5.03 8.74 12.31
CA ILE A 9 5.60 10.03 12.66
C ILE A 9 5.35 11.05 11.53
N LEU A 10 5.55 10.64 10.28
CA LEU A 10 5.28 11.48 9.12
C LEU A 10 3.81 11.94 9.07
N ASP A 11 2.85 11.03 9.30
CA ASP A 11 1.43 11.37 9.38
C ASP A 11 1.17 12.42 10.47
N GLY A 12 1.80 12.26 11.64
CA GLY A 12 1.71 13.23 12.73
C GLY A 12 2.28 14.61 12.37
N VAL A 13 3.41 14.65 11.66
CA VAL A 13 4.03 15.90 11.18
C VAL A 13 3.13 16.58 10.14
N ILE A 14 2.57 15.83 9.20
CA ILE A 14 1.63 16.36 8.19
C ILE A 14 0.40 16.96 8.89
N GLY A 15 -0.19 16.23 9.86
CA GLY A 15 -1.31 16.75 10.65
C GLY A 15 -0.98 18.03 11.41
N LEU A 16 0.22 18.12 11.99
CA LEU A 16 0.68 19.33 12.69
C LEU A 16 0.84 20.52 11.74
N ILE A 17 1.40 20.30 10.55
CA ILE A 17 1.57 21.34 9.51
C ILE A 17 0.20 21.88 9.07
N LEU A 18 -0.73 20.99 8.72
CA LEU A 18 -2.07 21.38 8.29
C LEU A 18 -2.84 22.15 9.38
N ALA A 19 -2.66 21.77 10.65
CA ALA A 19 -3.34 22.44 11.77
C ALA A 19 -2.78 23.83 12.11
N ASN A 20 -1.51 24.12 11.78
CA ASN A 20 -0.82 25.33 12.23
C ASN A 20 -0.38 26.28 11.10
N ILE A 21 -0.40 25.84 9.85
CA ILE A 21 -0.02 26.65 8.69
C ILE A 21 -1.19 26.71 7.70
N PRO A 22 -2.17 27.61 7.93
CA PRO A 22 -3.37 27.71 7.08
C PRO A 22 -3.09 28.20 5.65
N ALA A 23 -1.89 28.72 5.36
CA ALA A 23 -1.47 29.07 4.00
C ALA A 23 -1.02 27.84 3.17
N LEU A 24 -0.84 26.68 3.81
CA LEU A 24 -0.52 25.41 3.15
C LEU A 24 -1.79 24.58 3.04
N GLU A 25 -2.63 24.92 2.07
CA GLU A 25 -3.68 24.01 1.62
C GLU A 25 -3.04 22.98 0.68
N MET A 26 -3.18 21.69 1.00
CA MET A 26 -2.76 20.66 0.06
C MET A 26 -3.74 20.62 -1.13
N PRO A 27 -3.25 20.41 -2.36
CA PRO A 27 -4.09 20.38 -3.56
C PRO A 27 -5.03 19.17 -3.61
N PHE A 28 -5.03 18.33 -2.58
CA PHE A 28 -5.87 17.14 -2.40
C PHE A 28 -6.15 16.93 -0.91
N GLN A 29 -7.25 16.23 -0.61
CA GLN A 29 -7.59 15.84 0.76
C GLN A 29 -6.66 14.71 1.20
N TYR A 30 -5.95 14.93 2.31
CA TYR A 30 -5.13 13.89 2.93
C TYR A 30 -6.00 13.01 3.83
N GLU A 31 -6.81 12.15 3.22
CA GLU A 31 -7.72 11.24 3.94
C GLU A 31 -7.06 9.90 4.31
N VAL A 32 -5.96 9.56 3.62
CA VAL A 32 -5.27 8.28 3.79
C VAL A 32 -3.93 8.51 4.46
N PHE A 33 -3.78 7.98 5.68
CA PHE A 33 -2.52 7.96 6.41
C PHE A 33 -1.48 7.10 5.69
N VAL A 34 -0.28 7.66 5.45
CA VAL A 34 0.83 6.93 4.84
C VAL A 34 1.23 5.74 5.72
N SER A 35 1.07 5.81 7.05
CA SER A 35 1.28 4.66 7.93
C SER A 35 0.38 3.47 7.62
N VAL A 36 -0.86 3.68 7.18
CA VAL A 36 -1.79 2.60 6.82
C VAL A 36 -1.33 1.93 5.53
N LEU A 37 -0.92 2.70 4.52
CA LEU A 37 -0.36 2.16 3.28
C LEU A 37 0.91 1.36 3.56
N VAL A 38 1.82 1.91 4.37
CA VAL A 38 3.07 1.24 4.75
C VAL A 38 2.80 -0.01 5.59
N LEU A 39 1.76 -0.01 6.42
CA LEU A 39 1.35 -1.19 7.19
C LEU A 39 0.84 -2.31 6.28
N VAL A 40 -0.03 -2.00 5.31
CA VAL A 40 -0.51 -2.98 4.33
C VAL A 40 0.66 -3.55 3.53
N TRP A 41 1.54 -2.69 3.04
CA TRP A 41 2.76 -3.12 2.35
C TRP A 41 3.64 -4.02 3.22
N TYR A 42 3.85 -3.65 4.48
CA TYR A 42 4.64 -4.45 5.43
C TYR A 42 4.04 -5.85 5.65
N ILE A 43 2.72 -5.96 5.72
CA ILE A 43 2.04 -7.26 5.84
C ILE A 43 2.29 -8.10 4.57
N MET A 44 2.21 -7.49 3.38
CA MET A 44 2.47 -8.19 2.12
C MET A 44 3.91 -8.71 2.03
N THR A 45 4.90 -7.93 2.47
CA THR A 45 6.32 -8.34 2.41
C THR A 45 6.65 -9.42 3.43
N GLU A 46 6.12 -9.33 4.65
CA GLU A 46 6.27 -10.37 5.67
C GLU A 46 5.61 -11.68 5.22
N LEU A 47 4.41 -11.62 4.63
CA LEU A 47 3.75 -12.78 4.04
C LEU A 47 4.62 -13.40 2.92
N GLY A 48 5.23 -12.58 2.07
CA GLY A 48 6.18 -13.03 1.04
C GLY A 48 7.37 -13.80 1.63
N SER A 49 7.97 -13.29 2.70
CA SER A 49 9.06 -13.97 3.41
C SER A 49 8.64 -15.33 4.00
N ILE A 50 7.41 -15.41 4.54
CA ILE A 50 6.86 -16.69 5.03
C ILE A 50 6.64 -17.68 3.88
N VAL A 51 6.15 -17.21 2.73
CA VAL A 51 5.97 -18.06 1.52
C VAL A 51 7.30 -18.64 1.08
N GLU A 52 8.34 -17.79 1.00
CA GLU A 52 9.69 -18.19 0.61
C GLU A 52 10.26 -19.24 1.57
N ASN A 53 10.12 -19.03 2.88
CA ASN A 53 10.57 -19.97 3.90
C ASN A 53 9.83 -21.32 3.84
N ILE A 54 8.51 -21.33 3.65
CA ILE A 54 7.72 -22.57 3.48
C ILE A 54 8.12 -23.30 2.18
N GLY A 55 8.33 -22.56 1.10
CA GLY A 55 8.79 -23.10 -0.18
C GLY A 55 10.19 -23.73 -0.07
N ALA A 56 11.11 -23.08 0.65
CA ALA A 56 12.46 -23.61 0.91
C ALA A 56 12.44 -24.90 1.73
N LEU A 57 11.47 -25.05 2.63
CA LEU A 57 11.24 -26.27 3.40
C LEU A 57 10.53 -27.38 2.60
N GLY A 58 10.21 -27.16 1.32
CA GLY A 58 9.51 -28.12 0.46
C GLY A 58 8.05 -28.33 0.83
N ALA A 59 7.50 -27.50 1.73
CA ALA A 59 6.13 -27.62 2.18
C ALA A 59 5.16 -26.98 1.17
N PRO A 60 3.98 -27.59 0.94
CA PRO A 60 3.01 -27.06 -0.01
C PRO A 60 2.47 -25.71 0.47
N VAL A 61 2.59 -24.68 -0.39
CA VAL A 61 2.05 -23.34 -0.12
C VAL A 61 0.53 -23.42 0.08
N PRO A 62 -0.03 -22.89 1.20
CA PRO A 62 -1.44 -22.98 1.50
C PRO A 62 -2.35 -22.39 0.42
N ALA A 63 -3.49 -23.05 0.16
CA ALA A 63 -4.44 -22.61 -0.87
C ALA A 63 -5.06 -21.23 -0.60
N TRP A 64 -5.25 -20.85 0.67
CA TRP A 64 -5.77 -19.54 1.05
C TRP A 64 -4.81 -18.40 0.67
N LEU A 65 -3.50 -18.64 0.69
CA LEU A 65 -2.47 -17.66 0.36
C LEU A 65 -2.40 -17.42 -1.14
N ARG A 66 -2.49 -18.49 -1.94
CA ARG A 66 -2.63 -18.37 -3.41
C ARG A 66 -3.87 -17.57 -3.80
N LYS A 67 -4.99 -17.81 -3.11
CA LYS A 67 -6.23 -17.05 -3.30
C LYS A 67 -6.10 -15.58 -2.90
N ALA A 68 -5.41 -15.29 -1.79
CA ALA A 68 -5.17 -13.93 -1.34
C ALA A 68 -4.30 -13.15 -2.34
N ILE A 69 -3.23 -13.77 -2.86
CA ILE A 69 -2.37 -13.15 -3.89
C ILE A 69 -3.15 -12.88 -5.17
N ALA A 70 -3.94 -13.85 -5.66
CA ALA A 70 -4.75 -13.66 -6.86
C ALA A 70 -5.81 -12.54 -6.70
N ALA A 71 -6.40 -12.41 -5.52
CA ALA A 71 -7.35 -11.34 -5.22
C ALA A 71 -6.66 -9.95 -5.17
N LEU A 72 -5.44 -9.90 -4.64
CA LEU A 72 -4.62 -8.68 -4.62
C LEU A 72 -4.22 -8.26 -6.04
N GLU A 73 -3.74 -9.20 -6.87
CA GLU A 73 -3.37 -8.98 -8.27
C GLU A 73 -4.56 -8.44 -9.07
N SER A 74 -5.73 -9.08 -8.98
CA SER A 74 -6.94 -8.60 -9.66
C SER A 74 -7.40 -7.20 -9.20
N THR A 75 -7.19 -6.86 -7.93
CA THR A 75 -7.53 -5.53 -7.41
C THR A 75 -6.55 -4.47 -7.91
N VAL A 76 -5.26 -4.81 -7.98
CA VAL A 76 -4.21 -3.93 -8.53
C VAL A 76 -4.41 -3.70 -10.02
N ASP A 77 -4.66 -4.75 -10.80
CA ASP A 77 -4.91 -4.63 -12.24
C ASP A 77 -6.16 -3.78 -12.52
N GLY A 78 -7.24 -4.01 -11.77
CA GLY A 78 -8.46 -3.20 -11.89
C GLY A 78 -8.29 -1.73 -11.46
N ALA A 79 -7.34 -1.44 -10.56
CA ALA A 79 -6.97 -0.07 -10.21
C ALA A 79 -6.05 0.57 -11.28
N GLY A 80 -5.13 -0.21 -11.84
CA GLY A 80 -4.25 0.18 -12.93
C GLY A 80 -5.00 0.53 -14.21
N ASP A 81 -5.96 -0.30 -14.62
CA ASP A 81 -6.81 -0.03 -15.80
C ASP A 81 -7.60 1.29 -15.66
N LYS A 82 -8.10 1.58 -14.46
CA LYS A 82 -8.80 2.84 -14.17
C LYS A 82 -7.89 4.07 -14.19
N LEU A 83 -6.58 3.89 -13.94
CA LEU A 83 -5.58 4.94 -14.00
C LEU A 83 -4.99 5.10 -15.42
N GLY A 84 -4.91 4.02 -16.20
CA GLY A 84 -4.34 3.98 -17.54
C GLY A 84 -5.30 4.35 -18.67
N GLY A 85 -6.61 4.18 -18.49
CA GLY A 85 -7.64 4.46 -19.52
C GLY A 85 -7.86 5.92 -19.90
N GLY A 86 -6.98 6.84 -19.49
CA GLY A 86 -7.07 8.29 -19.77
C GLY A 86 -6.05 8.82 -20.78
N GLN A 87 -5.30 7.97 -21.49
CA GLN A 87 -4.21 8.43 -22.37
C GLN A 87 -4.43 8.24 -23.88
N ASP A 88 -5.56 7.69 -24.34
CA ASP A 88 -5.74 7.33 -25.76
C ASP A 88 -6.63 8.28 -26.59
N ASP A 89 -7.17 9.37 -26.01
CA ASP A 89 -8.06 10.30 -26.72
C ASP A 89 -7.52 11.74 -26.82
N ALA A 90 -6.31 11.91 -27.37
CA ALA A 90 -5.85 13.21 -27.88
C ALA A 90 -5.34 13.05 -29.32
N HIS A 91 -6.24 13.33 -30.27
CA HIS A 91 -5.98 13.54 -31.69
C HIS A 91 -5.03 14.72 -31.95
#